data_AF-A0A4R6QE59-F1
#
_entry.id   AF-A0A4R6QE59-F1
#
_cell.length_a   1.000
_cell.length_b   1.000
_cell.length_c   1.000
_cell.angle_alpha   90.00
_cell.angle_beta   90.00
_cell.angle_gamma   90.00
#
_symmetry.space_group_name_H-M   'P 1'
#
loop_
_entity.id
_entity.type
_entity.pdbx_description
1 polymer ?
#
loop_
_entity_poly.entity_id
_entity_poly.type
_entity_poly.pdbx_seq_one_letter_code
_entity_poly.pdbx_strand_id
1 'polypeptide(L)'
;MQIRRASASDLPPFVALQLAGWRLAYRDLLPASLLGPQLEQEKKAFWALRFAQQTENQLLAVVSEGGKCLGLVCAFRAAPVDGGCYIEHIYVAPEAHRRGLGRELMSYAVR
;
A
#
# COMPACT_ATOMS: atom_id res chain seq x y z
N MET A 1 -8.64 -13.31 8.34
CA MET A 1 -8.06 -12.42 7.31
C MET A 1 -9.18 -11.80 6.47
N GLN A 2 -9.17 -10.48 6.28
CA GLN A 2 -10.20 -9.75 5.53
C GLN A 2 -9.54 -8.70 4.63
N ILE A 3 -10.00 -8.60 3.37
CA ILE A 3 -9.59 -7.53 2.44
C ILE A 3 -10.76 -6.57 2.26
N ARG A 4 -10.51 -5.27 2.38
CA ARG A 4 -11.52 -4.22 2.24
C ARG A 4 -10.92 -2.96 1.65
N ARG A 5 -11.78 -2.08 1.13
CA ARG A 5 -11.41 -0.69 0.83
C ARG A 5 -10.88 -0.01 2.11
N ALA A 6 -9.84 0.78 1.92
CA ALA A 6 -9.25 1.58 2.98
C ALA A 6 -10.17 2.76 3.32
N SER A 7 -10.18 3.17 4.59
CA SER A 7 -10.80 4.40 5.06
C SER A 7 -9.73 5.36 5.57
N ALA A 8 -10.10 6.60 5.91
CA ALA A 8 -9.17 7.58 6.44
C ALA A 8 -8.39 7.10 7.68
N SER A 9 -8.96 6.19 8.49
CA SER A 9 -8.27 5.61 9.64
C SER A 9 -7.12 4.66 9.27
N ASP A 10 -7.03 4.24 8.01
CA ASP A 10 -5.94 3.39 7.51
C ASP A 10 -4.72 4.19 7.02
N LEU A 11 -4.77 5.52 7.05
CA LEU A 11 -3.63 6.37 6.68
C LEU A 11 -2.33 6.01 7.44
N PRO A 12 -2.34 5.83 8.78
CA PRO A 12 -1.12 5.45 9.50
C PRO A 12 -0.56 4.07 9.07
N PRO A 13 -1.38 2.99 8.94
CA PRO A 13 -0.92 1.73 8.34
C PRO A 13 -0.31 1.87 6.94
N PHE A 14 -0.85 2.74 6.08
CA PHE A 14 -0.31 2.92 4.73
C PHE A 14 1.13 3.43 4.74
N VAL A 15 1.37 4.47 5.53
CA VAL A 15 2.70 5.04 5.73
C VAL A 15 3.63 4.00 6.34
N ALA A 16 3.21 3.34 7.43
CA ALA A 16 4.06 2.40 8.16
C ALA A 16 4.51 1.22 7.29
N LEU A 17 3.59 0.61 6.53
CA LEU A 17 3.90 -0.52 5.66
C LEU A 17 4.82 -0.16 4.51
N GLN A 18 4.63 1.01 3.88
CA GLN A 18 5.53 1.47 2.83
C GLN A 18 6.94 1.74 3.37
N LEU A 19 7.06 2.38 4.53
CA LEU A 19 8.37 2.62 5.17
C LEU A 19 9.07 1.31 5.52
N ALA A 20 8.35 0.35 6.11
CA ALA A 20 8.88 -0.97 6.44
C ALA A 20 9.35 -1.70 5.17
N GLY A 21 8.54 -1.68 4.10
CA GLY A 21 8.89 -2.28 2.81
C GLY A 21 10.12 -1.64 2.18
N TRP A 22 10.20 -0.31 2.15
CA TRP A 22 11.35 0.41 1.58
C TRP A 22 12.63 0.17 2.38
N ARG A 23 12.57 0.28 3.70
CA ARG A 23 13.74 0.04 4.56
C ARG A 23 14.22 -1.41 4.46
N LEU A 24 13.32 -2.36 4.32
CA LEU A 24 13.70 -3.76 4.13
C LEU A 24 14.33 -4.00 2.75
N ALA A 25 13.69 -3.53 1.68
CA ALA A 25 14.08 -3.83 0.31
C ALA A 25 15.33 -3.07 -0.15
N TYR A 26 15.54 -1.86 0.37
CA TYR A 26 16.54 -0.92 -0.17
C TYR A 26 17.63 -0.50 0.80
N ARG A 27 17.66 -1.00 2.05
CA ARG A 27 18.70 -0.62 3.04
C ARG A 27 20.14 -0.77 2.55
N ASP A 28 20.39 -1.78 1.71
CA ASP A 28 21.71 -2.13 1.21
C ASP A 28 21.98 -1.54 -0.18
N LEU A 29 20.99 -0.82 -0.74
CA LEU A 29 21.02 -0.26 -2.10
C LEU A 29 20.96 1.27 -2.12
N LEU A 30 20.34 1.89 -1.11
CA LEU A 30 20.16 3.34 -1.03
C LEU A 30 20.86 3.92 0.21
N PRO A 31 21.34 5.17 0.14
CA PRO A 31 21.86 5.89 1.30
C PRO A 31 20.84 5.92 2.45
N ALA A 32 21.33 5.72 3.68
CA ALA A 32 20.48 5.74 4.88
C ALA A 32 19.70 7.06 5.04
N SER A 33 20.24 8.17 4.54
CA SER A 33 19.55 9.47 4.51
C SER A 33 18.24 9.44 3.72
N LEU A 34 18.17 8.67 2.63
CA LEU A 34 16.95 8.51 1.81
C LEU A 34 15.92 7.56 2.46
N LEU A 35 16.32 6.78 3.45
CA LEU A 35 15.44 5.85 4.19
C LEU A 35 15.13 6.33 5.62
N GLY A 36 15.62 7.51 5.97
CA GLY A 36 15.52 8.12 7.29
C GLY A 36 14.19 8.82 7.58
N PRO A 37 14.18 9.82 8.49
CA PRO A 37 12.96 10.54 8.90
C PRO A 37 12.28 11.34 7.77
N GLN A 38 13.05 11.82 6.79
CA GLN A 38 12.51 12.60 5.68
C GLN A 38 11.53 11.76 4.84
N LEU A 39 11.87 10.48 4.58
CA LEU A 39 10.98 9.55 3.87
C LEU A 39 9.62 9.42 4.57
N GLU A 40 9.60 9.39 5.90
CA GLU A 40 8.34 9.30 6.66
C GLU A 40 7.47 10.55 6.48
N GLN A 41 8.06 11.75 6.52
CA GLN A 41 7.33 12.99 6.30
C GLN A 41 6.76 13.05 4.87
N GLU A 42 7.57 12.70 3.88
CA GLU A 42 7.16 12.66 2.48
C GLU A 42 6.02 11.66 2.25
N LYS A 43 6.10 10.45 2.84
CA LYS A 43 5.04 9.45 2.66
C LYS A 43 3.77 9.80 3.44
N LYS A 44 3.86 10.45 4.61
CA LYS A 44 2.69 11.00 5.31
C LYS A 44 1.97 12.03 4.44
N ALA A 45 2.69 13.00 3.88
CA ALA A 45 2.10 14.03 3.02
C ALA A 45 1.50 13.41 1.74
N PHE A 46 2.23 12.51 1.09
CA PHE A 46 1.77 11.80 -0.12
C PHE A 46 0.45 11.06 0.13
N TRP A 47 0.39 10.23 1.16
CA TRP A 47 -0.82 9.46 1.44
C TRP A 47 -1.96 10.33 1.97
N ALA A 48 -1.68 11.34 2.79
CA ALA A 48 -2.72 12.26 3.26
C ALA A 48 -3.44 12.94 2.09
N LEU A 49 -2.68 13.40 1.09
CA LEU A 49 -3.25 13.99 -0.12
C LEU A 49 -4.09 12.96 -0.90
N ARG A 50 -3.61 11.72 -1.06
CA ARG A 50 -4.35 10.68 -1.78
C ARG A 50 -5.63 10.24 -1.09
N PHE A 51 -5.64 10.12 0.23
CA PHE A 51 -6.87 9.84 0.97
C PHE A 51 -7.86 11.00 0.90
N ALA A 52 -7.39 12.25 0.82
CA ALA A 52 -8.25 13.42 0.71
C ALA A 52 -8.80 13.64 -0.72
N GLN A 53 -8.09 13.16 -1.75
CA GLN A 53 -8.39 13.45 -3.16
C GLN A 53 -8.42 12.15 -4.00
N GLN A 54 -9.23 11.17 -3.58
CA GLN A 54 -9.38 9.94 -4.34
C GLN A 54 -10.14 10.19 -5.64
N THR A 55 -9.60 9.70 -6.75
CA THR A 55 -10.29 9.68 -8.04
C THR A 55 -11.19 8.45 -8.15
N GLU A 56 -12.23 8.51 -8.98
CA GLU A 56 -13.19 7.40 -9.14
C GLU A 56 -12.55 6.09 -9.61
N ASN A 57 -11.48 6.19 -10.41
CA ASN A 57 -10.73 5.03 -10.89
C ASN A 57 -9.66 4.53 -9.90
N GLN A 58 -9.44 5.19 -8.77
CA GLN A 58 -8.46 4.80 -7.76
C GLN A 58 -9.06 3.83 -6.73
N LEU A 59 -8.32 2.77 -6.45
CA LEU A 59 -8.57 1.84 -5.35
C LEU A 59 -7.47 1.96 -4.30
N LEU A 60 -7.88 2.23 -3.06
CA LEU A 60 -7.06 2.00 -1.87
C LEU A 60 -7.69 0.84 -1.09
N ALA A 61 -6.91 -0.20 -0.80
CA ALA A 61 -7.40 -1.36 -0.04
C ALA A 61 -6.35 -1.89 0.92
N VAL A 62 -6.81 -2.55 1.97
CA VAL A 62 -5.99 -3.18 3.02
C VAL A 62 -6.38 -4.63 3.22
N VAL A 63 -5.42 -5.44 3.65
CA VAL A 63 -5.66 -6.76 4.21
C VAL A 63 -5.36 -6.72 5.71
N SER A 64 -6.32 -7.17 6.51
CA SER A 64 -6.21 -7.16 7.98
C SER A 64 -6.52 -8.51 8.59
N GLU A 65 -5.91 -8.79 9.74
CA GLU A 65 -6.13 -9.98 10.55
C GLU A 65 -6.01 -9.61 12.04
N GLY A 66 -7.00 -9.99 12.86
CA GLY A 66 -7.00 -9.65 14.28
C GLY A 66 -6.92 -8.14 14.56
N GLY A 67 -7.51 -7.30 13.70
CA GLY A 67 -7.44 -5.84 13.81
C GLY A 67 -6.11 -5.22 13.33
N LYS A 68 -5.09 -6.03 13.04
CA LYS A 68 -3.80 -5.56 12.50
C LYS A 68 -3.84 -5.50 10.98
N CYS A 69 -3.43 -4.38 10.40
CA CYS A 69 -3.20 -4.26 8.97
C CYS A 69 -1.89 -4.98 8.60
N LEU A 70 -1.97 -5.93 7.66
CA LEU A 70 -0.86 -6.76 7.22
C LEU A 70 -0.39 -6.44 5.80
N GLY A 71 -1.13 -5.61 5.07
CA GLY A 71 -0.76 -5.22 3.73
C GLY A 71 -1.75 -4.22 3.13
N LEU A 72 -1.31 -3.56 2.07
CA LEU A 72 -2.09 -2.56 1.34
C LEU A 72 -1.87 -2.69 -0.16
N VAL A 73 -2.82 -2.17 -0.92
CA VAL A 73 -2.67 -1.90 -2.34
C VAL A 73 -3.27 -0.54 -2.71
N CYS A 74 -2.57 0.21 -3.55
CA CYS A 74 -3.07 1.35 -4.33
C CYS A 74 -3.03 0.96 -5.80
N ALA A 75 -4.17 1.01 -6.45
CA ALA A 75 -4.31 0.66 -7.86
C ALA A 75 -5.21 1.66 -8.60
N PHE A 76 -5.02 1.77 -9.91
CA PHE A 76 -5.89 2.53 -10.80
C PHE A 76 -6.51 1.57 -11.80
N ARG A 77 -7.83 1.59 -11.95
CA ARG A 77 -8.50 0.83 -13.02
C ARG A 77 -8.04 1.39 -14.36
N ALA A 78 -7.64 0.50 -15.26
CA ALA A 78 -7.44 0.84 -16.66
C ALA A 78 -8.80 1.14 -17.32
N ALA A 79 -8.76 1.71 -18.52
CA ALA A 79 -9.97 2.01 -19.27
C ALA A 79 -10.87 0.76 -19.42
N PRO A 80 -12.20 0.94 -19.56
CA PRO A 80 -13.18 -0.14 -19.48
C PRO A 80 -12.94 -1.32 -20.45
N VAL A 81 -12.20 -1.09 -21.53
CA VAL A 81 -12.02 -2.03 -22.63
C VAL A 81 -11.05 -3.16 -22.28
N ASP A 82 -10.12 -2.94 -21.36
CA ASP A 82 -8.96 -3.84 -21.18
C ASP A 82 -9.02 -4.67 -19.88
N GLY A 83 -9.96 -4.38 -18.97
CA GLY A 83 -10.14 -5.11 -17.71
C GLY A 83 -8.92 -5.10 -16.75
N GLY A 84 -7.87 -4.35 -17.09
CA GLY A 84 -6.63 -4.28 -16.33
C GLY A 84 -6.66 -3.26 -15.20
N CYS A 85 -5.65 -3.32 -14.34
CA CYS A 85 -5.37 -2.27 -13.37
C CYS A 85 -3.86 -1.99 -13.30
N TYR A 86 -3.50 -0.74 -13.07
CA TYR A 86 -2.15 -0.33 -12.76
C TYR A 86 -1.96 -0.36 -11.25
N ILE A 87 -1.09 -1.24 -10.74
CA ILE A 87 -0.69 -1.26 -9.34
C ILE A 87 0.37 -0.19 -9.13
N GLU A 88 0.00 0.92 -8.49
CA GLU A 88 0.94 1.99 -8.16
C GLU A 88 1.75 1.64 -6.91
N HIS A 89 1.10 1.06 -5.91
CA HIS A 89 1.75 0.67 -4.66
C HIS A 89 1.19 -0.66 -4.13
N ILE A 90 2.05 -1.57 -3.71
CA ILE A 90 1.66 -2.79 -2.99
C ILE A 90 2.71 -3.09 -1.93
N TYR A 91 2.28 -3.21 -0.68
CA TYR A 91 3.17 -3.56 0.44
C TYR A 91 2.51 -4.62 1.31
N VAL A 92 3.32 -5.54 1.80
CA VAL A 92 2.95 -6.53 2.82
C VAL A 92 3.93 -6.37 3.97
N ALA A 93 3.42 -6.43 5.20
CA ALA A 93 4.22 -6.39 6.41
C ALA A 93 5.32 -7.48 6.35
N PRO A 94 6.59 -7.18 6.63
CA PRO A 94 7.69 -8.14 6.55
C PRO A 94 7.41 -9.47 7.26
N GLU A 95 6.82 -9.42 8.45
CA GLU A 95 6.45 -10.57 9.26
C GLU A 95 5.31 -11.42 8.66
N ALA A 96 4.60 -10.90 7.66
CA ALA A 96 3.50 -11.56 6.97
C ALA A 96 3.85 -11.96 5.52
N HIS A 97 5.13 -11.84 5.13
CA HIS A 97 5.61 -12.32 3.83
C HIS A 97 5.43 -13.83 3.67
N ARG A 98 5.40 -14.31 2.43
CA ARG A 98 5.23 -15.74 2.06
C ARG A 98 3.90 -16.38 2.50
N ARG A 99 2.93 -15.59 2.97
CA ARG A 99 1.57 -16.03 3.32
C ARG A 99 0.54 -15.85 2.19
N GLY A 100 0.96 -15.50 0.98
CA GLY A 100 0.04 -15.26 -0.15
C GLY A 100 -0.68 -13.92 -0.16
N LEU A 101 -0.47 -13.04 0.83
CA LEU A 101 -1.19 -11.76 0.96
C LEU A 101 -1.04 -10.83 -0.25
N GLY A 102 0.15 -10.77 -0.86
CA GLY A 102 0.36 -9.97 -2.07
C GLY A 102 -0.48 -10.46 -3.26
N ARG A 103 -0.64 -11.78 -3.40
CA ARG A 103 -1.50 -12.38 -4.42
C ARG A 103 -2.96 -12.02 -4.18
N GLU A 104 -3.43 -12.12 -2.95
CA GLU A 104 -4.81 -11.77 -2.60
C GLU A 104 -5.11 -10.28 -2.81
N LEU A 105 -4.16 -9.39 -2.48
CA LEU A 105 -4.27 -7.96 -2.76
C LEU A 105 -4.34 -7.67 -4.27
N MET A 106 -3.50 -8.33 -5.08
CA MET A 106 -3.57 -8.22 -6.55
C MET A 106 -4.90 -8.72 -7.11
N SER A 107 -5.38 -9.87 -6.63
CA SER A 107 -6.69 -10.41 -7.04
C SER A 107 -7.86 -9.52 -6.61
N TYR A 108 -7.74 -8.79 -5.50
CA TYR A 108 -8.74 -7.81 -5.09
C TYR A 108 -8.69 -6.54 -5.97
N ALA A 109 -7.51 -6.13 -6.42
CA ALA A 109 -7.34 -4.91 -7.20
C ALA A 109 -7.98 -4.96 -8.60
N VAL A 110 -8.11 -6.15 -9.18
CA VAL A 110 -8.72 -6.38 -10.51
C VAL A 110 -10.23 -6.60 -10.48
N ARG A 111 -10.85 -6.60 -9.29
CA ARG A 111 -12.32 -6.71 -9.12
C ARG A 111 -12.94 -5.33 -9.15
#